data_AF-A0A512HYL7-F1
#
_entry.id   AF-A0A512HYL7-F1
#
_cell.length_a   1.000
_cell.length_b   1.000
_cell.length_c   1.000
_cell.angle_alpha   90.00
_cell.angle_beta   90.00
_cell.angle_gamma   90.00
#
_symmetry.space_group_name_H-M   'P 1'
#
loop_
_entity.id
_entity.type
_entity.pdbx_description
1 polymer ?
#
loop_
_entity_poly.entity_id
_entity_poly.type
_entity_poly.pdbx_seq_one_letter_code
_entity_poly.pdbx_strand_id
1 'polypeptide(L)' 'MIGKLAAWLLIVAGVFNVVIWPRFFTAIVDDDRAWGGSQRWQDPQAFFWVHLVLIGTAMTFGVIVLVIGIRALRGQ' A
#
# COMPACT_ATOMS: atom_id res chain seq x y z
N MET A 1 -6.86 -12.94 23.28
CA MET A 1 -5.94 -13.63 22.34
C MET A 1 -6.51 -13.52 20.93
N ILE A 2 -5.70 -13.18 19.92
CA ILE A 2 -6.15 -13.19 18.52
C ILE A 2 -6.31 -14.66 18.09
N GLY A 3 -7.49 -15.05 17.64
CA GLY A 3 -7.74 -16.42 17.17
C GLY A 3 -7.03 -16.76 15.86
N LYS A 4 -6.83 -18.04 15.55
CA LYS A 4 -6.12 -18.52 14.34
C LYS A 4 -6.69 -17.95 13.05
N LEU A 5 -8.02 -17.91 12.93
CA LEU A 5 -8.70 -17.33 11.76
C LEU A 5 -8.38 -15.83 11.62
N ALA A 6 -8.50 -15.06 12.70
CA ALA A 6 -8.21 -13.63 12.70
C ALA A 6 -6.74 -13.35 12.34
N ALA A 7 -5.80 -14.17 12.82
CA ALA A 7 -4.39 -14.03 12.48
C ALA A 7 -4.13 -14.23 10.98
N TRP A 8 -4.76 -15.25 10.36
CA TRP A 8 -4.69 -15.44 8.91
C TRP A 8 -5.33 -14.30 8.11
N LEU A 9 -6.48 -13.79 8.56
CA LEU A 9 -7.13 -12.63 7.92
C LEU A 9 -6.22 -11.40 7.92
N LEU A 10 -5.52 -11.13 9.03
CA LEU A 10 -4.55 -10.03 9.12
C LEU A 10 -3.39 -10.24 8.14
N ILE A 11 -2.86 -11.46 8.03
CA ILE A 11 -1.78 -11.76 7.07
C ILE A 11 -2.26 -11.51 5.65
N VAL A 12 -3.42 -12.04 5.26
CA VAL A 12 -3.97 -11.85 3.91
C VAL A 12 -4.20 -10.36 3.62
N ALA A 13 -4.78 -9.62 4.56
CA ALA A 13 -5.01 -8.18 4.41
C ALA A 13 -3.70 -7.39 4.25
N GLY A 14 -2.67 -7.76 5.02
CA GLY A 14 -1.34 -7.15 4.92
C GLY A 14 -0.65 -7.46 3.59
N VAL A 15 -0.67 -8.73 3.16
CA VAL A 15 -0.13 -9.16 1.85
C VAL A 15 -0.85 -8.46 0.70
N PHE A 16 -2.19 -8.36 0.75
CA PHE A 16 -2.98 -7.66 -0.27
C PHE A 16 -2.48 -6.22 -0.46
N ASN A 17 -2.30 -5.46 0.62
CA ASN A 17 -1.79 -4.10 0.54
C ASN A 17 -0.39 -4.04 -0.08
N VAL A 18 0.54 -4.89 0.37
CA VAL A 18 1.93 -4.89 -0.13
C VAL A 18 2.01 -5.26 -1.62
N VAL A 19 1.11 -6.12 -2.11
CA VAL A 19 1.13 -6.61 -3.50
C VAL A 19 0.41 -5.66 -4.46
N ILE A 20 -0.74 -5.09 -4.07
CA ILE A 20 -1.59 -4.31 -4.98
C ILE A 20 -1.07 -2.90 -5.18
N TRP A 21 -0.65 -2.23 -4.11
CA TRP A 21 -0.30 -0.82 -4.16
C TRP A 21 0.90 -0.48 -5.08
N PRO A 22 1.96 -1.29 -5.20
CA PRO A 22 3.03 -1.04 -6.17
C PRO A 22 2.54 -0.97 -7.62
N ARG A 23 1.62 -1.86 -8.01
CA ARG A 23 1.02 -1.83 -9.35
C ARG A 23 0.10 -0.63 -9.53
N PHE A 24 -0.64 -0.26 -8.49
CA PHE A 24 -1.45 0.96 -8.55
C PHE A 24 -0.56 2.22 -8.67
N PHE A 25 0.59 2.27 -7.98
CA PHE A 25 1.56 3.35 -8.12
C PHE A 25 2.04 3.50 -9.57
N THR A 26 2.33 2.39 -10.27
CA THR A 26 2.69 2.47 -11.69
C THR A 26 1.58 3.10 -12.54
N ALA A 27 0.31 2.77 -12.26
CA ALA A 27 -0.82 3.38 -12.96
C ALA A 27 -0.93 4.89 -12.70
N ILE A 28 -0.63 5.35 -11.49
CA ILE A 28 -0.61 6.79 -11.15
C ILE A 28 0.52 7.51 -11.89
N VAL A 29 1.71 6.92 -11.95
CA VAL A 29 2.86 7.49 -12.67
C VAL A 29 2.60 7.55 -14.18
N ASP A 30 1.86 6.60 -14.72
CA ASP A 30 1.53 6.56 -16.15
C ASP A 30 0.36 7.47 -16.55
N ASP A 31 -0.37 8.06 -15.59
CA ASP A 31 -1.50 8.98 -15.81
C ASP A 31 -1.01 10.41 -16.10
N ASP A 32 -1.50 11.02 -17.19
CA ASP A 32 -1.09 12.36 -17.60
C ASP A 32 -1.42 13.45 -16.56
N ARG A 33 -2.44 13.25 -15.72
CA ARG A 33 -2.80 14.21 -14.65
C ARG A 33 -1.75 14.30 -13.54
N ALA A 34 -0.85 13.31 -13.45
CA ALA A 34 0.22 13.32 -12.45
C ALA A 34 1.29 14.38 -12.73
N TRP A 35 1.40 14.87 -13.97
CA TRP A 35 2.52 15.69 -14.45
C TRP A 35 2.03 16.95 -15.16
N GLY A 36 2.65 18.08 -14.88
CA GLY A 36 2.44 19.34 -15.63
C GLY A 36 3.50 19.59 -16.70
N GLY A 37 4.61 18.85 -16.66
CA GLY A 37 5.72 18.98 -17.60
C GLY A 37 5.56 18.16 -18.87
N SER A 38 6.44 18.39 -19.83
CA SER A 38 6.47 17.67 -21.12
C SER A 38 6.84 16.18 -21.02
N GLN A 39 7.32 15.74 -19.85
CA GLN A 39 7.74 14.36 -19.60
C GLN A 39 7.28 13.91 -18.21
N ARG A 40 7.13 12.58 -18.03
CA ARG A 40 6.88 11.98 -16.72
C ARG A 40 7.97 12.37 -15.72
N TRP A 41 7.59 12.44 -14.44
CA TRP A 41 8.46 12.85 -13.33
C TRP A 41 8.89 14.33 -13.35
N GLN A 42 8.30 15.14 -14.23
CA GLN A 42 8.47 16.59 -14.22
C GLN A 42 7.21 17.27 -13.72
N ASP A 43 7.38 18.31 -12.91
CA ASP A 43 6.30 19.14 -12.37
C ASP A 43 5.14 18.32 -11.75
N PRO A 44 5.41 17.57 -10.65
CA PRO A 44 4.42 16.69 -10.03
C PRO A 44 3.22 17.48 -9.52
N GLN A 45 2.04 17.09 -9.99
CA GLN A 45 0.79 17.76 -9.66
C GLN A 45 0.15 17.20 -8.39
N ALA A 46 -0.89 17.89 -7.89
CA ALA A 46 -1.64 17.46 -6.71
C ALA A 46 -2.17 16.01 -6.85
N PHE A 47 -2.55 15.60 -8.06
CA PHE A 47 -2.96 14.23 -8.34
C PHE A 47 -1.88 13.20 -7.94
N PHE A 48 -0.63 13.43 -8.30
CA PHE A 48 0.48 12.56 -7.92
C PHE A 48 0.68 12.53 -6.40
N TRP A 49 0.76 13.72 -5.77
CA TRP A 49 1.07 13.82 -4.34
C TRP A 49 0.00 13.18 -3.45
N VAL A 50 -1.28 13.42 -3.73
CA VAL A 50 -2.38 12.81 -2.98
C VAL A 50 -2.29 11.30 -3.06
N HIS A 51 -2.14 10.73 -4.25
CA HIS A 51 -2.06 9.28 -4.40
C HIS A 51 -0.79 8.69 -3.79
N LEU A 52 0.35 9.38 -3.88
CA LEU A 52 1.59 8.93 -3.23
C LEU A 52 1.40 8.81 -1.71
N VAL A 53 0.78 9.82 -1.08
CA VAL A 53 0.50 9.80 0.37
C VAL A 53 -0.50 8.69 0.73
N LEU A 54 -1.56 8.52 -0.06
CA LEU A 54 -2.55 7.46 0.16
C LEU A 54 -1.93 6.07 0.04
N ILE A 55 -1.14 5.83 -1.02
CA ILE A 55 -0.40 4.59 -1.25
C ILE A 55 0.59 4.32 -0.11
N GLY A 56 1.40 5.31 0.25
CA GLY A 56 2.39 5.19 1.31
C GLY A 56 1.76 4.86 2.66
N THR A 57 0.66 5.53 2.99
CA THR A 57 -0.12 5.27 4.22
C THR A 57 -0.70 3.85 4.21
N ALA A 58 -1.34 3.45 3.11
CA ALA A 58 -1.95 2.14 2.99
C ALA A 58 -0.91 1.00 3.07
N MET A 59 0.25 1.17 2.43
CA MET A 59 1.35 0.22 2.54
C MET A 59 1.92 0.15 3.96
N THR A 60 2.08 1.29 4.63
CA THR A 60 2.57 1.35 6.02
C THR A 60 1.65 0.56 6.95
N PHE A 61 0.34 0.82 6.87
CA PHE A 61 -0.63 0.06 7.66
C PHE A 61 -0.69 -1.42 7.23
N GLY A 62 -0.60 -1.71 5.93
CA GLY A 62 -0.53 -3.08 5.42
C GLY A 62 0.63 -3.88 6.02
N VAL A 63 1.82 -3.29 6.12
CA VAL A 63 2.98 -3.92 6.76
C VAL A 63 2.76 -4.11 8.25
N ILE A 64 2.23 -3.11 8.97
CA ILE A 64 1.92 -3.24 10.40
C ILE A 64 0.93 -4.39 10.63
N VAL A 65 -0.14 -4.44 9.85
CA VAL A 65 -1.18 -5.48 9.91
C VAL A 65 -0.58 -6.87 9.62
N LEU A 66 0.26 -6.99 8.59
CA LEU A 66 0.97 -8.23 8.27
C LEU A 66 1.82 -8.72 9.44
N VAL A 67 2.60 -7.81 10.03
CA VAL A 67 3.50 -8.12 11.15
C VAL A 67 2.71 -8.57 12.38
N ILE A 68 1.58 -7.90 12.69
CA ILE A 68 0.70 -8.31 13.79
C ILE A 68 0.15 -9.72 13.53
N GLY A 69 -0.32 -10.01 12.31
CA GLY A 69 -0.82 -11.34 11.94
C GLY A 69 0.22 -12.44 12.08
N ILE A 70 1.46 -12.20 11.61
CA ILE A 70 2.58 -13.14 11.75
C ILE A 70 2.92 -13.39 13.22
N ARG A 71 3.00 -12.33 14.04
CA ARG A 71 3.28 -12.46 15.48
C ARG A 71 2.18 -13.22 16.21
N ALA A 72 0.91 -12.98 15.85
CA ALA A 72 -0.22 -13.68 16.41
C ALA A 72 -0.18 -15.18 16.11
N LEU A 73 0.19 -15.60 14.88
CA LEU A 73 0.35 -17.03 14.55
C LEU A 73 1.51 -17.69 15.27
N ARG A 74 2.62 -16.97 15.52
CA ARG A 74 3.81 -17.52 16.21
C ARG A 74 3.63 -17.64 17.72
N GLY A 75 2.75 -16.83 18.31
CA GLY A 75 2.42 -16.85 19.73
C GLY A 75 1.21 -17.71 20.08
N GLN A 76 0.63 -18.41 19.10
CA GLN A 76 -0.36 -19.48 19.29
C GLN A 76 0.34 -20.82 19.43
#